data_AF-A0A6S6LZT8-F1
#
_entry.id   AF-A0A6S6LZT8-F1
#
_cell.length_a   1.000
_cell.length_b   1.000
_cell.length_c   1.000
_cell.angle_alpha   90.00
_cell.angle_beta   90.00
_cell.angle_gamma   90.00
#
_symmetry.space_group_name_H-M   'P 1'
#
loop_
_entity.id
_entity.type
_entity.pdbx_description
1 polymer ?
#
loop_
_entity_poly.entity_id
_entity_poly.type
_entity_poly.pdbx_seq_one_letter_code
_entity_poly.pdbx_strand_id
1 'polypeptide(L)'
;MKQTDQKVVASPDERKRDYILVPLIGVYLLSMLITLSHLGQPYPFMGKIYTGEASESLIFVDSVVKLYLIVGILKRQRLTLWLLIAYNFVESASGISNLLLLPVQQIVTASGALAPDYHYRINAFSVFVLFLLLNVFLFFNRDRFDNKSIYLW
;
A
#
# COMPACT_ATOMS: atom_id res chain seq x y z
N MET A 1 15.19 26.56 -44.34
CA MET A 1 15.21 27.38 -43.11
C MET A 1 14.60 26.52 -42.01
N LYS A 2 15.37 26.21 -40.95
CA LYS A 2 15.10 25.12 -39.99
C LYS A 2 13.82 25.37 -39.18
N GLN A 3 12.92 24.38 -39.14
CA GLN A 3 11.89 24.27 -38.11
C GLN A 3 12.60 24.05 -36.78
N THR A 4 12.59 25.08 -35.94
CA THR A 4 13.17 25.03 -34.61
C THR A 4 12.25 24.18 -33.73
N ASP A 5 12.79 23.06 -33.24
CA ASP A 5 12.29 22.27 -32.13
C ASP A 5 11.86 23.20 -30.97
N GLN A 6 10.58 23.52 -30.91
CA GLN A 6 10.00 24.19 -29.76
C GLN A 6 9.87 23.13 -28.67
N LYS A 7 10.95 22.92 -27.90
CA LYS A 7 10.89 22.27 -26.60
C LYS A 7 9.84 23.03 -25.78
N VAL A 8 8.64 22.48 -25.70
CA VAL A 8 7.60 22.92 -24.78
C VAL A 8 8.18 22.71 -23.39
N VAL A 9 8.75 23.77 -22.82
CA VAL A 9 9.20 23.78 -21.43
C VAL A 9 7.93 23.72 -20.61
N ALA A 10 7.60 22.52 -20.13
CA ALA A 10 6.44 22.28 -19.26
C ALA A 10 6.43 23.35 -18.17
N SER A 11 5.28 24.01 -18.02
CA SER A 11 5.10 25.10 -17.07
C SER A 11 5.39 24.57 -15.64
N PRO A 12 5.88 25.42 -14.71
CA PRO A 12 6.18 24.98 -13.35
C PRO A 12 4.96 24.34 -12.63
N ASP A 13 3.74 24.69 -13.03
CA ASP A 13 2.51 24.05 -12.54
C ASP A 13 2.30 22.63 -13.08
N GLU A 14 2.60 22.36 -14.35
CA GLU A 14 2.59 21.00 -14.91
C GLU A 14 3.66 20.14 -14.23
N ARG A 15 4.83 20.71 -13.95
CA ARG A 15 5.91 19.98 -13.27
C ARG A 15 5.56 19.67 -11.81
N LYS A 16 4.86 20.57 -11.09
CA LYS A 16 4.31 20.27 -9.74
C LYS A 16 3.21 19.20 -9.79
N ARG A 17 2.38 19.21 -10.83
CA ARG A 17 1.34 18.21 -11.08
C ARG A 17 1.92 16.79 -11.14
N ASP A 18 3.14 16.67 -11.63
CA ASP A 18 3.82 15.40 -11.84
C ASP A 18 4.35 14.73 -10.57
N TYR A 19 4.67 15.51 -9.53
CA TYR A 19 5.28 14.99 -8.30
C TYR A 19 4.27 14.64 -7.19
N ILE A 20 2.99 14.96 -7.36
CA ILE A 20 1.95 14.68 -6.36
C ILE A 20 1.81 13.19 -6.01
N LEU A 21 2.18 12.29 -6.94
CA LEU A 21 2.14 10.85 -6.71
C LEU A 21 3.42 10.29 -6.07
N VAL A 22 4.49 11.08 -5.93
CA VAL A 22 5.75 10.61 -5.33
C VAL A 22 5.59 10.19 -3.86
N PRO A 23 4.88 10.96 -3.00
CA PRO A 23 4.61 10.52 -1.63
C PRO A 23 3.87 9.18 -1.59
N LEU A 24 2.94 8.95 -2.53
CA LEU A 24 2.21 7.69 -2.63
C LEU A 24 3.17 6.52 -2.87
N ILE A 25 4.11 6.66 -3.81
CA ILE A 25 5.15 5.66 -4.07
C ILE A 25 5.96 5.38 -2.79
N GLY A 26 6.35 6.43 -2.07
CA GLY A 26 7.09 6.32 -0.81
C GLY A 26 6.32 5.51 0.25
N VAL A 27 5.01 5.75 0.40
CA VAL A 27 4.17 5.02 1.36
C VAL A 27 4.06 3.54 1.00
N TYR A 28 3.80 3.19 -0.27
CA TYR A 28 3.74 1.79 -0.67
C TYR A 28 5.10 1.09 -0.58
N LEU A 29 6.18 1.77 -0.93
CA LEU A 29 7.53 1.22 -0.81
C LEU A 29 7.88 0.97 0.66
N LEU A 30 7.62 1.92 1.54
CA LEU A 30 7.84 1.76 2.98
C LEU A 30 7.00 0.61 3.54
N SER A 31 5.70 0.56 3.18
CA SER A 31 4.81 -0.52 3.60
C SER A 31 5.28 -1.89 3.10
N MET A 32 5.83 -1.98 1.89
CA MET A 32 6.40 -3.20 1.35
C MET A 32 7.65 -3.64 2.12
N LEU A 33 8.55 -2.71 2.41
CA LEU A 33 9.77 -3.00 3.18
C LEU A 33 9.45 -3.44 4.61
N ILE A 34 8.45 -2.81 5.25
CA ILE A 34 7.96 -3.24 6.57
C ILE A 34 7.42 -4.66 6.49
N THR A 35 6.54 -4.97 5.52
CA THR A 35 6.03 -6.35 5.32
C THR A 35 7.16 -7.35 5.17
N LEU A 36 8.15 -7.07 4.31
CA LEU A 36 9.29 -7.95 4.07
C LEU A 36 10.17 -8.12 5.33
N SER A 37 10.28 -7.11 6.18
CA SER A 37 11.05 -7.22 7.43
C SER A 37 10.45 -8.20 8.44
N HIS A 38 9.17 -8.58 8.24
CA HIS A 38 8.47 -9.58 9.04
C HIS A 38 8.52 -11.00 8.45
N LEU A 39 9.35 -11.24 7.43
CA LEU A 39 9.50 -12.58 6.86
C LEU A 39 9.93 -13.59 7.94
N GLY A 40 9.24 -14.74 8.00
CA GLY A 40 9.44 -15.75 9.04
C GLY A 40 8.75 -15.44 10.38
N GLN A 41 8.04 -14.32 10.51
CA GLN A 41 7.22 -13.99 11.68
C GLN A 41 5.73 -14.31 11.45
N PRO A 42 4.95 -14.53 12.53
CA PRO A 42 3.51 -14.67 12.42
C PRO A 42 2.88 -13.44 11.76
N TYR A 43 2.00 -13.67 10.79
CA TYR A 43 1.37 -12.60 10.01
C TYR A 43 -0.13 -12.50 10.33
N PRO A 44 -0.59 -11.38 10.91
CA PRO A 44 -2.00 -11.17 11.22
C PRO A 44 -2.76 -10.70 9.98
N PHE A 45 -3.71 -11.50 9.51
CA PHE A 45 -4.53 -11.18 8.34
C PHE A 45 -5.99 -11.55 8.58
N MET A 46 -6.89 -10.59 8.35
CA MET A 46 -8.35 -10.81 8.43
C MET A 46 -8.80 -11.47 9.74
N GLY A 47 -8.27 -11.01 10.88
CA GLY A 47 -8.67 -11.51 12.20
C GLY A 47 -8.05 -12.85 12.60
N LYS A 48 -7.07 -13.37 11.84
CA LYS A 48 -6.37 -14.62 12.14
C LYS A 48 -4.86 -14.45 12.05
N ILE A 49 -4.12 -15.15 12.92
CA ILE A 49 -2.65 -15.22 12.85
C ILE A 49 -2.28 -16.43 12.00
N TYR A 50 -1.51 -16.19 10.94
CA TYR A 50 -0.90 -17.23 10.11
C TYR A 50 0.55 -17.44 10.55
N THR A 51 1.02 -18.69 10.53
CA THR A 51 2.38 -19.09 10.94
C THR A 51 2.98 -20.06 9.93
N GLY A 52 4.31 -20.20 9.95
CA GLY A 52 5.06 -21.09 9.06
C GLY A 52 4.95 -20.68 7.59
N GLU A 53 4.82 -21.67 6.70
CA GLU A 53 4.75 -21.45 5.24
C GLU A 53 3.58 -20.54 4.82
N ALA A 54 2.47 -20.58 5.54
CA ALA A 54 1.30 -19.75 5.23
C ALA A 54 1.58 -18.26 5.46
N SER A 55 2.28 -17.90 6.56
CA SER A 55 2.70 -16.51 6.78
C SER A 55 3.69 -16.03 5.74
N GLU A 56 4.68 -16.86 5.39
CA GLU A 56 5.70 -16.50 4.40
C GLU A 56 5.08 -16.28 3.02
N SER A 57 4.15 -17.16 2.62
CA SER A 57 3.41 -17.04 1.36
C SER A 57 2.58 -15.75 1.30
N LEU A 58 1.89 -15.41 2.39
CA LEU A 58 1.10 -14.17 2.46
C LEU A 58 1.98 -12.92 2.38
N ILE A 59 3.08 -12.88 3.13
CA ILE A 59 4.06 -11.79 3.11
C ILE A 59 4.65 -11.62 1.70
N PHE A 60 5.00 -12.72 1.04
CA PHE A 60 5.55 -12.71 -0.31
C PHE A 60 4.53 -12.17 -1.32
N VAL A 61 3.29 -12.70 -1.30
CA VAL A 61 2.22 -12.26 -2.20
C VAL A 61 1.89 -10.79 -1.99
N ASP A 62 1.75 -10.33 -0.75
CA ASP A 62 1.50 -8.92 -0.42
C ASP A 62 2.62 -8.01 -0.96
N SER A 63 3.88 -8.44 -0.81
CA SER A 63 5.04 -7.70 -1.31
C SER A 63 5.06 -7.59 -2.84
N VAL A 64 4.72 -8.68 -3.54
CA VAL A 64 4.61 -8.69 -5.01
C VAL A 64 3.48 -7.78 -5.48
N VAL A 65 2.33 -7.81 -4.80
CA VAL A 65 1.20 -6.92 -5.10
C VAL A 65 1.61 -5.47 -4.93
N LYS A 66 2.25 -5.10 -3.81
CA LYS A 66 2.75 -3.73 -3.58
C LYS A 66 3.75 -3.31 -4.65
N LEU A 67 4.66 -4.18 -5.05
CA LEU A 67 5.62 -3.91 -6.12
C LEU A 67 4.90 -3.61 -7.44
N TYR A 68 3.92 -4.43 -7.83
CA TYR A 68 3.10 -4.19 -9.01
C TYR A 68 2.42 -2.81 -8.95
N LEU A 69 1.81 -2.48 -7.80
CA LEU A 69 1.13 -1.22 -7.58
C LEU A 69 2.09 -0.02 -7.70
N ILE A 70 3.30 -0.11 -7.13
CA ILE A 70 4.34 0.93 -7.25
C ILE A 70 4.70 1.20 -8.72
N VAL A 71 4.95 0.15 -9.50
CA VAL A 71 5.27 0.30 -10.93
C VAL A 71 4.08 0.90 -11.68
N GLY A 72 2.86 0.49 -11.35
CA GLY A 72 1.66 1.06 -11.92
C GLY A 72 1.43 2.54 -11.59
N ILE A 73 1.81 2.99 -10.37
CA ILE A 73 1.79 4.41 -10.00
C ILE A 73 2.82 5.20 -10.82
N LEU A 74 4.05 4.68 -10.94
CA LEU A 74 5.11 5.30 -11.76
C LEU A 74 4.66 5.48 -13.22
N LYS A 75 3.89 4.53 -13.74
CA LYS A 75 3.30 4.58 -15.10
C LYS A 75 1.96 5.30 -15.19
N ARG A 76 1.41 5.81 -14.08
CA ARG A 76 0.10 6.49 -13.98
C ARG A 76 -1.06 5.71 -14.56
N GLN A 77 -1.03 4.39 -14.40
CA GLN A 77 -2.01 3.49 -15.02
C GLN A 77 -3.39 3.60 -14.36
N ARG A 78 -4.43 3.76 -15.16
CA ARG A 78 -5.82 3.83 -14.69
C ARG A 78 -6.32 2.54 -14.07
N LEU A 79 -5.85 1.39 -14.55
CA LEU A 79 -6.12 0.10 -13.89
C LEU A 79 -5.52 0.09 -12.48
N THR A 80 -4.30 0.60 -12.33
CA THR A 80 -3.61 0.67 -11.04
C THR A 80 -4.36 1.51 -10.04
N LEU A 81 -5.02 2.60 -10.43
CA LEU A 81 -5.91 3.35 -9.53
C LEU A 81 -6.96 2.44 -8.88
N TRP A 82 -7.65 1.61 -9.67
CA TRP A 82 -8.68 0.72 -9.14
C TRP A 82 -8.10 -0.40 -8.28
N LEU A 83 -6.94 -0.94 -8.67
CA LEU A 83 -6.22 -1.93 -7.88
C LEU A 83 -5.73 -1.35 -6.55
N LEU A 84 -5.25 -0.11 -6.54
CA LEU A 84 -4.87 0.60 -5.31
C LEU A 84 -6.09 0.78 -4.40
N ILE A 85 -7.24 1.16 -4.96
CA ILE A 85 -8.47 1.33 -4.18
C ILE A 85 -8.92 0.02 -3.54
N ALA A 86 -8.94 -1.05 -4.34
CA ALA A 86 -9.30 -2.39 -3.88
C ALA A 86 -8.31 -2.90 -2.81
N TYR A 87 -7.01 -2.75 -3.08
CA TYR A 87 -5.94 -3.14 -2.16
C TYR A 87 -6.06 -2.42 -0.82
N ASN A 88 -6.18 -1.09 -0.83
CA ASN A 88 -6.36 -0.30 0.38
C ASN A 88 -7.64 -0.68 1.14
N PHE A 89 -8.71 -1.04 0.44
CA PHE A 89 -9.91 -1.52 1.09
C PHE A 89 -9.67 -2.86 1.80
N VAL A 90 -8.97 -3.80 1.17
CA VAL A 90 -8.59 -5.08 1.78
C VAL A 90 -7.70 -4.86 3.01
N GLU A 91 -6.70 -4.00 2.91
CA GLU A 91 -5.82 -3.67 4.05
C GLU A 91 -6.57 -3.00 5.20
N SER A 92 -7.46 -2.06 4.88
CA SER A 92 -8.33 -1.41 5.87
C SER A 92 -9.25 -2.44 6.56
N ALA A 93 -9.89 -3.31 5.77
CA ALA A 93 -10.73 -4.41 6.27
C ALA A 93 -9.92 -5.40 7.14
N SER A 94 -8.68 -5.70 6.76
CA SER A 94 -7.77 -6.54 7.55
C SER A 94 -7.42 -5.84 8.86
N GLY A 95 -7.07 -4.54 8.84
CA GLY A 95 -6.75 -3.75 10.03
C GLY A 95 -7.90 -3.70 11.05
N ILE A 96 -9.14 -3.44 10.60
CA ILE A 96 -10.31 -3.43 11.48
C ILE A 96 -10.67 -4.84 11.97
N SER A 97 -10.56 -5.87 11.12
CA SER A 97 -10.80 -7.26 11.52
C SER A 97 -9.78 -7.73 12.55
N ASN A 98 -8.50 -7.37 12.37
CA ASN A 98 -7.43 -7.64 13.32
C ASN A 98 -7.69 -6.92 14.66
N LEU A 99 -8.18 -5.68 14.64
CA LEU A 99 -8.53 -4.93 15.85
C LEU A 99 -9.70 -5.57 16.63
N LEU A 100 -10.71 -6.08 15.91
CA LEU A 100 -11.95 -6.59 16.52
C LEU A 100 -11.88 -8.07 16.90
N LEU A 101 -11.17 -8.89 16.12
CA LEU A 101 -11.25 -10.35 16.19
C LEU A 101 -10.03 -11.02 16.81
N LEU A 102 -8.84 -10.39 16.79
CA LEU A 102 -7.63 -11.03 17.32
C LEU A 102 -7.54 -10.86 18.84
N PRO A 103 -7.60 -11.98 19.61
CA PRO A 103 -7.34 -11.92 21.03
C PRO A 103 -5.84 -11.66 21.24
N VAL A 104 -5.53 -10.60 21.98
CA VAL A 104 -4.15 -10.12 22.20
C VAL A 104 -3.26 -11.20 22.83
N GLN A 105 -3.85 -12.08 23.62
CA GLN A 105 -3.18 -13.24 24.21
C GLN A 105 -2.59 -14.17 23.14
N GLN A 106 -3.28 -14.39 22.02
CA GLN A 106 -2.77 -15.23 20.92
C GLN A 106 -1.58 -14.59 20.20
N ILE A 107 -1.51 -13.25 20.18
CA ILE A 107 -0.40 -12.50 19.56
C ILE A 107 0.84 -12.59 20.43
N VAL A 108 0.71 -12.45 21.75
CA VAL A 108 1.83 -12.58 22.69
C VAL A 108 2.42 -13.99 22.64
N THR A 109 1.57 -15.02 22.55
CA THR A 109 2.04 -16.41 22.43
C THR A 109 2.68 -16.69 21.07
N ALA A 110 2.15 -16.14 19.98
CA ALA A 110 2.67 -16.38 18.63
C ALA A 110 3.97 -15.61 18.33
N SER A 111 4.08 -14.36 18.79
CA SER A 111 5.23 -13.48 18.52
C SER A 111 6.36 -13.63 19.54
N GLY A 112 6.12 -14.26 20.69
CA GLY A 112 7.06 -14.32 21.81
C GLY A 112 7.35 -12.96 22.46
N ALA A 113 6.71 -11.88 21.97
CA ALA A 113 6.93 -10.53 22.42
C ALA A 113 5.86 -10.13 23.45
N LEU A 114 6.32 -9.67 24.62
CA LEU A 114 5.49 -9.00 25.62
C LEU A 114 5.17 -7.57 25.16
N ALA A 115 4.52 -7.41 24.02
CA ALA A 115 4.01 -6.11 23.61
C ALA A 115 2.73 -5.79 24.41
N PRO A 116 2.65 -4.64 25.11
CA PRO A 116 1.41 -4.24 25.78
C PRO A 116 0.26 -4.13 24.77
N ASP A 117 -0.92 -4.67 25.13
CA ASP A 117 -2.16 -4.71 24.32
C ASP A 117 -2.41 -3.39 23.55
N TYR A 118 -2.21 -2.27 24.24
CA TYR A 118 -2.38 -0.93 23.71
C TYR A 118 -1.59 -0.66 22.42
N HIS A 119 -0.32 -1.09 22.33
CA HIS A 119 0.51 -0.85 21.15
C HIS A 119 0.01 -1.61 19.93
N TYR A 120 -0.47 -2.84 20.13
CA TYR A 120 -1.03 -3.63 19.05
C TYR A 120 -2.31 -3.00 18.51
N ARG A 121 -3.22 -2.58 19.40
CA ARG A 121 -4.48 -1.95 19.00
C ARG A 121 -4.25 -0.63 18.28
N ILE A 122 -3.32 0.20 18.75
CA ILE A 122 -2.94 1.44 18.05
C ILE A 122 -2.40 1.10 16.67
N ASN A 123 -1.54 0.09 16.53
CA ASN A 123 -0.98 -0.27 15.25
C ASN A 123 -2.08 -0.72 14.27
N ALA A 124 -2.95 -1.64 14.68
CA ALA A 124 -4.07 -2.13 13.85
C ALA A 124 -5.03 -0.98 13.45
N PHE A 125 -5.34 -0.09 14.39
CA PHE A 125 -6.15 1.10 14.11
C PHE A 125 -5.44 2.08 13.16
N SER A 126 -4.14 2.30 13.34
CA SER A 126 -3.34 3.18 12.49
C SER A 126 -3.28 2.67 11.05
N VAL A 127 -3.11 1.35 10.87
CA VAL A 127 -3.18 0.69 9.56
C VAL A 127 -4.56 0.90 8.93
N PHE A 128 -5.64 0.65 9.67
CA PHE A 128 -7.01 0.89 9.20
C PHE A 128 -7.21 2.33 8.69
N VAL A 129 -6.81 3.33 9.50
CA VAL A 129 -6.94 4.75 9.17
C VAL A 129 -6.06 5.13 7.99
N LEU A 130 -4.80 4.68 7.95
CA LEU A 130 -3.86 4.99 6.88
C LEU A 130 -4.44 4.58 5.51
N PHE A 131 -4.88 3.34 5.38
CA PHE A 131 -5.39 2.83 4.11
C PHE A 131 -6.74 3.45 3.71
N LEU A 132 -7.58 3.82 4.70
CA LEU A 132 -8.80 4.57 4.44
C LEU A 132 -8.50 5.98 3.91
N LEU A 133 -7.52 6.68 4.50
CA LEU A 133 -7.07 7.99 4.03
C LEU A 133 -6.42 7.92 2.64
N LEU A 134 -5.66 6.86 2.35
CA LEU A 134 -5.10 6.63 1.01
C LEU A 134 -6.20 6.46 -0.03
N ASN A 135 -7.31 5.78 0.29
CA ASN A 135 -8.47 5.70 -0.58
C ASN A 135 -9.11 7.06 -0.87
N VAL A 136 -9.27 7.89 0.16
CA VAL A 136 -9.75 9.26 0.00
C VAL A 136 -8.81 10.07 -0.89
N PHE A 137 -7.50 9.99 -0.65
CA PHE A 137 -6.48 10.66 -1.47
C PHE A 137 -6.54 10.22 -2.93
N LEU A 138 -6.65 8.91 -3.19
CA LEU A 138 -6.76 8.36 -4.54
C LEU A 138 -8.03 8.82 -5.25
N PHE A 139 -9.16 8.87 -4.54
CA PHE A 139 -10.41 9.34 -5.12
C PHE A 139 -10.33 10.80 -5.58
N PHE A 140 -9.71 11.67 -4.78
CA PHE A 140 -9.50 13.08 -5.15
C PHE A 140 -8.42 13.29 -6.22
N ASN A 141 -7.44 12.38 -6.33
CA ASN A 141 -6.34 12.47 -7.30
C ASN A 141 -6.51 11.51 -8.50
N ARG A 142 -7.70 10.94 -8.70
CA ARG A 142 -7.98 9.94 -9.74
C ARG A 142 -7.61 10.39 -11.15
N ASP A 143 -7.77 11.68 -11.45
CA ASP A 143 -7.48 12.25 -12.77
C ASP A 143 -5.97 12.34 -13.07
N ARG A 144 -5.12 11.97 -12.10
CA ARG A 144 -3.67 11.82 -12.29
C ARG A 144 -3.28 10.48 -12.91
N PHE A 145 -4.19 9.51 -12.95
CA PHE A 145 -3.99 8.21 -13.59
C PHE A 145 -4.61 8.22 -15.00
N ASP A 146 -3.94 8.91 -15.92
CA ASP A 146 -4.39 9.18 -17.28
C ASP A 146 -4.00 8.09 -18.29
N ASN A 147 -3.03 7.24 -17.96
CA ASN A 147 -2.60 6.15 -18.82
C ASN A 147 -3.63 5.01 -18.84
N LYS A 148 -4.30 4.82 -19.99
CA LYS A 148 -5.32 3.79 -20.19
C LYS A 148 -4.74 2.41 -20.54
N SER A 149 -3.42 2.27 -20.70
CA SER A 149 -2.81 0.98 -20.99
C SER A 149 -3.10 -0.01 -19.86
N ILE A 150 -3.58 -1.19 -20.25
CA ILE A 150 -3.80 -2.32 -19.34
C ILE A 150 -2.46 -3.01 -19.05
N TYR A 151 -1.50 -2.90 -19.97
CA TYR A 151 -0.21 -3.54 -19.86
C TYR A 151 0.79 -2.67 -19.12
N LEU A 152 1.58 -3.32 -18.26
CA LEU A 152 2.77 -2.77 -17.62
C LEU A 152 3.93 -2.50 -18.59
N TRP A 153 3.76 -2.72 -19.89
CA TRP A 153 4.76 -2.50 -20.93
C TRP A 153 4.22 -1.52 -21.96
#